data_AF-A0A6I5RHA3-F1
#
_entry.id   AF-A0A6I5RHA3-F1
#
_cell.length_a   1.000
_cell.length_b   1.000
_cell.length_c   1.000
_cell.angle_alpha   90.00
_cell.angle_beta   90.00
_cell.angle_gamma   90.00
#
_symmetry.space_group_name_H-M   'P 1'
#
loop_
_entity.id
_entity.type
_entity.pdbx_description
1 polymer ?
#
loop_
_entity_poly.entity_id
_entity_poly.type
_entity_poly.pdbx_seq_one_letter_code
_entity_poly.pdbx_strand_id
1 'polypeptide(L)'
;MTSQDQLPDTQAFYARKLYALLQASSVDNNSDENILPELCKAIPALQSAEAWWQQHNQLIKDIGSASDRANLRPKSGLPTEIEVRHPISGQSQTLPPISHRSVKEHIQQIMAAAAEEDPTETLKRLYWWCWRFYPELREGRQTALLNPAHRILPDCPLPSYKSTVSALAGAMFPSDWSGDEAQKPYLLLFTFSPVQEFIKASRKFADFWSGSYMLHYLSARLCWRIAQDYGPDAVITPSLWGQEIIDALLVKEYPDFTCEFGARNPASQFNAFTSRSLSTAGFPNTITALVPKDKAIALGQALQKELKDIWCDIAKQVREDIKHRVIEHLSDKGFDEVWKTLEDLFPATDHDTYKKELGKYQQHGCWEWNKLWNVQIDNTWQPYFVAVPLGHPEKGHC
;
A
#
# COMPACT_ATOMS: atom_id res chain seq x y z
N MET A 1 -7.83 -35.96 -25.12
CA MET A 1 -7.87 -35.35 -23.78
C MET A 1 -7.28 -33.97 -23.93
N THR A 2 -8.16 -33.00 -24.16
CA THR A 2 -7.89 -31.68 -24.73
C THR A 2 -7.51 -30.68 -23.63
N SER A 3 -6.48 -29.89 -23.88
CA SER A 3 -5.99 -28.79 -23.06
C SER A 3 -6.91 -27.56 -23.13
N GLN A 4 -8.11 -27.66 -22.60
CA GLN A 4 -9.06 -26.55 -22.43
C GLN A 4 -9.45 -26.50 -20.94
N ASP A 5 -9.45 -25.30 -20.36
CA ASP A 5 -9.84 -24.95 -18.98
C ASP A 5 -8.73 -24.76 -17.92
N GLN A 6 -7.57 -24.21 -18.28
CA GLN A 6 -6.72 -23.54 -17.28
C GLN A 6 -7.00 -22.03 -17.31
N LEU A 7 -7.55 -21.50 -16.21
CA LEU A 7 -7.69 -20.06 -15.98
C LEU A 7 -6.33 -19.37 -16.15
N PRO A 8 -6.27 -18.14 -16.71
CA PRO A 8 -5.06 -17.34 -16.67
C PRO A 8 -4.49 -17.28 -15.25
N ASP A 9 -3.20 -17.55 -15.15
CA ASP A 9 -2.37 -17.55 -13.94
C ASP A 9 -2.65 -16.36 -12.99
N THR A 10 -2.80 -15.16 -13.54
CA THR A 10 -3.15 -13.94 -12.79
C THR A 10 -4.61 -13.90 -12.31
N GLN A 11 -5.55 -14.46 -13.08
CA GLN A 11 -6.96 -14.55 -12.69
C GLN A 11 -7.12 -15.50 -11.51
N ALA A 12 -6.45 -16.65 -11.56
CA ALA A 12 -6.42 -17.61 -10.47
C ALA A 12 -5.78 -17.02 -9.20
N PHE A 13 -4.74 -16.20 -9.33
CA PHE A 13 -4.12 -15.49 -8.21
C PHE A 13 -5.12 -14.63 -7.42
N TYR A 14 -5.83 -13.71 -8.08
CA TYR A 14 -6.80 -12.86 -7.37
C TYR A 14 -8.01 -13.63 -6.85
N ALA A 15 -8.46 -14.68 -7.56
CA ALA A 15 -9.53 -15.55 -7.07
C ALA A 15 -9.13 -16.27 -5.76
N ARG A 16 -7.92 -16.85 -5.69
CA ARG A 16 -7.39 -17.50 -4.47
C ARG A 16 -7.32 -16.53 -3.31
N LYS A 17 -6.79 -15.32 -3.53
CA LYS A 17 -6.69 -14.28 -2.51
C LYS A 17 -8.05 -13.78 -2.03
N LEU A 18 -8.97 -13.52 -2.95
CA LEU A 18 -10.33 -13.10 -2.62
C LEU A 18 -11.07 -14.17 -1.81
N TYR A 19 -10.93 -15.45 -2.18
CA TYR A 19 -11.50 -16.55 -1.41
C TYR A 19 -10.89 -16.62 -0.01
N ALA A 20 -9.55 -16.55 0.10
CA ALA A 20 -8.84 -16.53 1.38
C ALA A 20 -9.26 -15.37 2.28
N LEU A 21 -9.49 -14.19 1.70
CA LEU A 21 -9.93 -12.97 2.38
C LEU A 21 -11.38 -13.09 2.88
N LEU A 22 -12.29 -13.68 2.11
CA LEU A 22 -13.72 -13.69 2.42
C LEU A 22 -14.21 -14.95 3.15
N GLN A 23 -13.44 -16.04 3.17
CA GLN A 23 -13.85 -17.30 3.78
C GLN A 23 -14.33 -17.13 5.22
N ALA A 24 -15.32 -17.94 5.60
CA ALA A 24 -15.91 -17.91 6.93
C ALA A 24 -14.87 -18.29 7.99
N SER A 25 -14.90 -17.60 9.14
CA SER A 25 -14.11 -17.97 10.30
C SER A 25 -14.95 -18.84 11.24
N SER A 26 -14.31 -19.72 12.02
CA SER A 26 -14.97 -20.50 13.07
C SER A 26 -15.62 -19.63 14.17
N VAL A 27 -15.36 -18.32 14.16
CA VAL A 27 -15.93 -17.33 15.07
C VAL A 27 -17.24 -16.72 14.54
N ASP A 28 -17.42 -16.70 13.21
CA ASP A 28 -18.60 -16.20 12.49
C ASP A 28 -19.64 -17.34 12.35
N ASN A 29 -20.36 -17.66 13.41
CA ASN A 29 -21.43 -18.68 13.37
C ASN A 29 -22.73 -18.22 12.67
N ASN A 30 -22.81 -16.97 12.20
CA ASN A 30 -23.94 -16.49 11.41
C ASN A 30 -23.65 -16.70 9.91
N SER A 31 -24.18 -17.80 9.37
CA SER A 31 -24.10 -18.20 7.96
C SER A 31 -24.82 -17.27 6.99
N ASP A 32 -25.79 -16.50 7.47
CA ASP A 32 -26.83 -15.91 6.61
C ASP A 32 -26.36 -14.68 5.81
N GLU A 33 -25.14 -14.19 6.05
CA GLU A 33 -24.58 -13.01 5.38
C GLU A 33 -23.14 -13.21 4.86
N ASN A 34 -22.69 -14.45 4.68
CA ASN A 34 -21.47 -14.69 3.90
C ASN A 34 -21.79 -14.52 2.40
N ILE A 35 -21.13 -13.57 1.74
CA ILE A 35 -21.34 -13.29 0.31
C ILE A 35 -20.57 -14.25 -0.61
N LEU A 36 -19.60 -14.98 -0.07
CA LEU A 36 -18.73 -15.86 -0.85
C LEU A 36 -19.50 -16.93 -1.66
N PRO A 37 -20.55 -17.60 -1.13
CA PRO A 37 -21.34 -18.55 -1.93
C PRO A 37 -22.06 -17.90 -3.13
N GLU A 38 -22.51 -16.65 -3.00
CA GLU A 38 -23.13 -15.91 -4.11
C GLU A 38 -22.08 -15.54 -5.16
N LEU A 39 -20.91 -15.08 -4.71
CA LEU A 39 -19.79 -14.78 -5.59
C LEU A 39 -19.26 -16.03 -6.32
N CYS A 40 -19.21 -17.19 -5.66
CA CYS A 40 -18.78 -18.45 -6.30
C CYS A 40 -19.77 -18.91 -7.38
N LYS A 41 -21.08 -18.61 -7.23
CA LYS A 41 -22.08 -18.87 -8.27
C LYS A 41 -21.94 -17.92 -9.46
N ALA A 42 -21.57 -16.67 -9.20
CA ALA A 42 -21.46 -15.65 -10.23
C ALA A 42 -20.11 -15.66 -10.97
N ILE A 43 -19.03 -16.13 -10.32
CA ILE A 43 -17.65 -16.03 -10.82
C ILE A 43 -17.01 -17.43 -10.82
N PRO A 44 -16.88 -18.09 -11.99
CA PRO A 44 -16.32 -19.45 -12.09
C PRO A 44 -14.92 -19.61 -11.47
N ALA A 45 -14.07 -18.59 -11.58
CA ALA A 45 -12.73 -18.61 -10.99
C ALA A 45 -12.74 -18.76 -9.46
N LEU A 46 -13.76 -18.22 -8.78
CA LEU A 46 -13.91 -18.39 -7.32
C LEU A 46 -14.36 -19.79 -6.94
N GLN A 47 -15.12 -20.47 -7.80
CA GLN A 47 -15.46 -21.88 -7.60
C GLN A 47 -14.21 -22.77 -7.71
N SER A 48 -13.31 -22.49 -8.66
CA SER A 48 -12.01 -23.17 -8.72
C SER A 48 -11.15 -22.85 -7.49
N ALA A 49 -11.17 -21.60 -7.02
CA ALA A 49 -10.46 -21.20 -5.81
C ALA A 49 -10.99 -21.89 -4.55
N GLU A 50 -12.29 -22.19 -4.47
CA GLU A 50 -12.88 -22.97 -3.38
C GLU A 50 -12.29 -24.38 -3.31
N ALA A 51 -12.27 -25.10 -4.43
CA ALA A 51 -11.70 -26.45 -4.50
C ALA A 51 -10.21 -26.43 -4.12
N TRP A 52 -9.47 -25.45 -4.63
CA TRP A 52 -8.08 -25.23 -4.27
C TRP A 52 -7.90 -24.93 -2.77
N TRP A 53 -8.76 -24.11 -2.17
CA TRP A 53 -8.71 -23.75 -0.76
C TRP A 53 -8.87 -24.97 0.13
N GLN A 54 -9.79 -25.87 -0.18
CA GLN A 54 -9.99 -27.09 0.61
C GLN A 54 -8.74 -27.97 0.68
N GLN A 55 -7.89 -27.93 -0.35
CA GLN A 55 -6.64 -28.69 -0.41
C GLN A 55 -5.48 -27.98 0.30
N HIS A 56 -5.40 -26.65 0.24
CA HIS A 56 -4.20 -25.90 0.62
C HIS A 56 -4.35 -25.02 1.87
N ASN A 57 -5.56 -24.87 2.43
CA ASN A 57 -5.81 -23.90 3.50
C ASN A 57 -5.08 -24.20 4.81
N GLN A 58 -4.80 -25.46 5.13
CA GLN A 58 -4.28 -25.84 6.45
C GLN A 58 -2.93 -25.17 6.71
N LEU A 59 -1.97 -25.33 5.79
CA LEU A 59 -0.64 -24.73 5.93
C LEU A 59 -0.70 -23.20 5.97
N ILE A 60 -1.54 -22.58 5.15
CA ILE A 60 -1.72 -21.12 5.10
C ILE A 60 -2.25 -20.61 6.46
N LYS A 61 -3.29 -21.25 7.00
CA LYS A 61 -3.89 -20.90 8.28
C LYS A 61 -2.95 -21.17 9.44
N ASP A 62 -2.19 -22.26 9.39
CA ASP A 62 -1.21 -22.60 10.42
C ASP A 62 -0.11 -21.55 10.47
N ILE A 63 0.48 -21.15 9.33
CA ILE A 63 1.47 -20.06 9.29
C ILE A 63 0.86 -18.73 9.77
N GLY A 64 -0.35 -18.39 9.32
CA GLY A 64 -1.06 -17.18 9.74
C GLY A 64 -1.44 -17.15 11.22
N SER A 65 -1.44 -18.32 11.88
CA SER A 65 -1.79 -18.53 13.29
C SER A 65 -0.59 -18.93 14.15
N ALA A 66 0.59 -19.15 13.55
CA ALA A 66 1.74 -19.82 14.16
C ALA A 66 2.38 -19.04 15.31
N SER A 67 2.11 -17.74 15.41
CA SER A 67 2.67 -16.90 16.47
C SER A 67 2.20 -17.32 17.87
N ASP A 68 0.93 -17.73 18.05
CA ASP A 68 0.36 -18.00 19.38
C ASP A 68 -0.77 -19.05 19.43
N ARG A 69 -1.26 -19.53 18.28
CA ARG A 69 -2.59 -20.16 18.19
C ARG A 69 -2.61 -21.60 17.66
N ALA A 70 -1.49 -22.10 17.14
CA ALA A 70 -1.40 -23.43 16.52
C ALA A 70 -1.86 -24.59 17.42
N ASN A 71 -1.75 -24.43 18.75
CA ASN A 71 -2.12 -25.47 19.72
C ASN A 71 -3.47 -25.23 20.42
N LEU A 72 -4.19 -24.15 20.12
CA LEU A 72 -5.46 -23.82 20.77
C LEU A 72 -6.63 -24.33 19.92
N ARG A 73 -7.12 -25.52 20.24
CA ARG A 73 -8.40 -25.98 19.68
C ARG A 73 -9.55 -25.38 20.50
N PRO A 74 -10.45 -24.59 19.89
CA PRO A 74 -11.61 -24.09 20.61
C PRO A 74 -12.43 -25.28 21.15
N LYS A 75 -12.70 -25.30 22.46
CA LYS A 75 -13.64 -26.26 23.04
C LYS A 75 -15.06 -25.93 22.57
N SER A 76 -15.90 -26.96 22.47
CA SER A 76 -17.35 -26.77 22.34
C SER A 76 -17.89 -25.96 23.53
N GLY A 77 -18.74 -24.95 23.27
CA GLY A 77 -19.33 -24.10 24.31
C GLY A 77 -18.55 -22.83 24.65
N LEU A 78 -17.97 -22.16 23.65
CA LEU A 78 -17.39 -20.82 23.83
C LEU A 78 -18.46 -19.84 24.34
N PRO A 79 -18.07 -18.83 25.16
CA PRO A 79 -18.98 -17.77 25.57
C PRO A 79 -19.68 -17.11 24.37
N THR A 80 -20.97 -16.84 24.53
CA THR A 80 -21.78 -16.11 23.54
C THR A 80 -21.28 -14.68 23.40
N GLU A 81 -20.87 -14.07 24.50
CA GLU A 81 -20.26 -12.75 24.55
C GLU A 81 -18.90 -12.74 23.82
N ILE A 82 -18.68 -11.69 23.04
CA ILE A 82 -17.42 -11.46 22.33
C ILE A 82 -16.59 -10.52 23.18
N GLU A 83 -15.48 -11.02 23.73
CA GLU A 83 -14.47 -10.20 24.41
C GLU A 83 -13.39 -9.81 23.40
N VAL A 84 -12.85 -8.60 23.51
CA VAL A 84 -11.65 -8.13 22.80
C VAL A 84 -10.60 -7.76 23.82
N ARG A 85 -9.34 -8.04 23.52
CA ARG A 85 -8.20 -7.66 24.35
C ARG A 85 -7.24 -6.80 23.55
N HIS A 86 -6.83 -5.68 24.14
CA HIS A 86 -5.82 -4.83 23.51
C HIS A 86 -4.46 -5.56 23.54
N PRO A 87 -3.76 -5.72 22.40
CA PRO A 87 -2.55 -6.57 22.32
C PRO A 87 -1.38 -6.09 23.17
N ILE A 88 -1.28 -4.78 23.43
CA ILE A 88 -0.21 -4.20 24.27
C ILE A 88 -0.61 -4.07 25.75
N SER A 89 -1.71 -3.38 26.07
CA SER A 89 -2.10 -3.13 27.47
C SER A 89 -2.76 -4.33 28.15
N GLY A 90 -3.24 -5.32 27.40
CA GLY A 90 -4.02 -6.44 27.93
C GLY A 90 -5.42 -6.07 28.44
N GLN A 91 -5.85 -4.81 28.30
CA GLN A 91 -7.18 -4.37 28.71
C GLN A 91 -8.25 -5.09 27.87
N SER A 92 -9.29 -5.56 28.55
CA SER A 92 -10.41 -6.27 27.96
C SER A 92 -11.65 -5.39 27.81
N GLN A 93 -12.39 -5.58 26.73
CA GLN A 93 -13.70 -4.98 26.51
C GLN A 93 -14.66 -6.04 25.97
N THR A 94 -15.85 -6.14 26.55
CA THR A 94 -16.95 -6.94 25.98
C THR A 94 -17.65 -6.13 24.90
N LEU A 95 -17.85 -6.75 23.73
CA LEU A 95 -18.58 -6.16 22.63
C LEU A 95 -20.07 -6.52 22.70
N PRO A 96 -20.96 -5.59 22.33
CA PRO A 96 -22.34 -5.96 22.02
C PRO A 96 -22.38 -6.90 20.81
N PRO A 97 -23.50 -7.62 20.60
CA PRO A 97 -23.68 -8.42 19.39
C PRO A 97 -23.40 -7.58 18.13
N ILE A 98 -22.48 -8.06 17.30
CA ILE A 98 -22.12 -7.39 16.06
C ILE A 98 -23.26 -7.59 15.08
N SER A 99 -23.93 -6.49 14.72
CA SER A 99 -24.92 -6.48 13.65
C SER A 99 -24.18 -6.40 12.32
N HIS A 100 -24.45 -7.36 11.44
CA HIS A 100 -23.94 -7.34 10.08
C HIS A 100 -24.94 -6.63 9.16
N ARG A 101 -24.40 -5.88 8.20
CA ARG A 101 -25.17 -5.20 7.15
C ARG A 101 -24.95 -5.94 5.84
N SER A 102 -26.02 -6.03 5.05
CA SER A 102 -25.92 -6.50 3.67
C SER A 102 -25.03 -5.58 2.85
N VAL A 103 -24.11 -6.18 2.12
CA VAL A 103 -23.21 -5.50 1.16
C VAL A 103 -23.49 -5.90 -0.30
N LYS A 104 -24.61 -6.60 -0.54
CA LYS A 104 -24.95 -7.17 -1.86
C LYS A 104 -25.07 -6.10 -2.94
N GLU A 105 -25.77 -5.01 -2.65
CA GLU A 105 -25.99 -3.92 -3.61
C GLU A 105 -24.67 -3.26 -4.02
N HIS A 106 -23.76 -3.05 -3.08
CA HIS A 106 -22.44 -2.51 -3.35
C HIS A 106 -21.63 -3.44 -4.28
N ILE A 107 -21.60 -4.74 -3.98
CA ILE A 107 -20.90 -5.71 -4.83
C ILE A 107 -21.51 -5.78 -6.23
N GLN A 108 -22.83 -5.73 -6.36
CA GLN A 108 -23.49 -5.66 -7.67
C GLN A 108 -23.08 -4.42 -8.46
N GLN A 109 -22.95 -3.26 -7.80
CA GLN A 109 -22.48 -2.02 -8.45
C GLN A 109 -21.03 -2.16 -8.93
N ILE A 110 -20.13 -2.71 -8.10
CA ILE A 110 -18.73 -2.93 -8.48
C ILE A 110 -18.61 -3.95 -9.62
N MET A 111 -19.37 -5.05 -9.56
CA MET A 111 -19.39 -6.05 -10.63
C MET A 111 -19.94 -5.46 -11.93
N ALA A 112 -20.97 -4.60 -11.87
CA ALA A 112 -21.51 -3.92 -13.03
C ALA A 112 -20.51 -2.91 -13.62
N ALA A 113 -19.81 -2.15 -12.78
CA ALA A 113 -18.77 -1.21 -13.21
C ALA A 113 -17.56 -1.91 -13.87
N ALA A 114 -17.34 -3.19 -13.54
CA ALA A 114 -16.27 -4.01 -14.08
C ALA A 114 -16.72 -4.95 -15.22
N ALA A 115 -17.97 -4.86 -15.68
CA ALA A 115 -18.57 -5.83 -16.59
C ALA A 115 -17.95 -5.83 -18.00
N GLU A 116 -17.39 -4.68 -18.43
CA GLU A 116 -16.74 -4.52 -19.73
C GLU A 116 -15.23 -4.86 -19.69
N GLU A 117 -14.70 -5.19 -18.51
CA GLU A 117 -13.28 -5.47 -18.32
C GLU A 117 -12.93 -6.93 -18.59
N ASP A 118 -11.63 -7.19 -18.77
CA ASP A 118 -11.11 -8.55 -18.70
C ASP A 118 -11.44 -9.17 -17.31
N PRO A 119 -11.83 -10.46 -17.26
CA PRO A 119 -12.17 -11.14 -16.01
C PRO A 119 -11.11 -11.07 -14.89
N THR A 120 -9.82 -10.92 -15.24
CA THR A 120 -8.73 -10.73 -14.27
C THR A 120 -8.82 -9.37 -13.60
N GLU A 121 -9.03 -8.29 -14.38
CA GLU A 121 -9.18 -6.95 -13.84
C GLU A 121 -10.46 -6.81 -13.01
N THR A 122 -11.57 -7.46 -13.43
CA THR A 122 -12.78 -7.55 -12.60
C THR A 122 -12.51 -8.17 -11.23
N LEU A 123 -11.78 -9.29 -11.19
CA LEU A 123 -11.44 -9.98 -9.93
C LEU A 123 -10.46 -9.18 -9.08
N LYS A 124 -9.46 -8.57 -9.70
CA LYS A 124 -8.51 -7.68 -9.02
C LYS A 124 -9.26 -6.51 -8.40
N ARG A 125 -10.10 -5.81 -9.16
CA ARG A 125 -10.93 -4.71 -8.66
C ARG A 125 -11.81 -5.15 -7.50
N LEU A 126 -12.55 -6.25 -7.64
CA LEU A 126 -13.39 -6.80 -6.56
C LEU A 126 -12.57 -7.11 -5.31
N TYR A 127 -11.37 -7.67 -5.47
CA TYR A 127 -10.45 -7.94 -4.37
C TYR A 127 -9.97 -6.67 -3.66
N TRP A 128 -9.57 -5.63 -4.40
CA TRP A 128 -9.21 -4.33 -3.83
C TRP A 128 -10.37 -3.69 -3.07
N TRP A 129 -11.58 -3.76 -3.65
CA TRP A 129 -12.80 -3.27 -3.00
C TRP A 129 -13.10 -4.03 -1.70
N CYS A 130 -13.05 -5.37 -1.75
CA CYS A 130 -13.29 -6.21 -0.58
C CYS A 130 -12.25 -5.97 0.53
N TRP A 131 -10.96 -5.87 0.19
CA TRP A 131 -9.92 -5.57 1.16
C TRP A 131 -10.15 -4.22 1.86
N ARG A 132 -10.53 -3.18 1.10
CA ARG A 132 -10.65 -1.83 1.65
C ARG A 132 -11.98 -1.59 2.38
N PHE A 133 -13.11 -1.93 1.78
CA PHE A 133 -14.43 -1.46 2.22
C PHE A 133 -15.28 -2.52 2.92
N TYR A 134 -15.10 -3.80 2.60
CA TYR A 134 -15.95 -4.87 3.13
C TYR A 134 -16.06 -4.87 4.67
N PRO A 135 -14.96 -4.70 5.44
CA PRO A 135 -15.06 -4.65 6.90
C PRO A 135 -15.91 -3.48 7.42
N GLU A 136 -15.72 -2.27 6.88
CA GLU A 136 -16.45 -1.07 7.33
C GLU A 136 -17.92 -1.11 6.91
N LEU A 137 -18.23 -1.61 5.71
CA LEU A 137 -19.59 -1.68 5.21
C LEU A 137 -20.40 -2.74 5.95
N ARG A 138 -19.80 -3.90 6.24
CA ARG A 138 -20.47 -5.01 6.92
C ARG A 138 -20.69 -4.74 8.41
N GLU A 139 -19.66 -4.29 9.13
CA GLU A 139 -19.72 -4.19 10.60
C GLU A 139 -19.87 -2.76 11.11
N GLY A 140 -19.67 -1.75 10.26
CA GLY A 140 -19.58 -0.35 10.65
C GLY A 140 -18.15 0.08 10.95
N ARG A 141 -17.81 1.33 10.61
CA ARG A 141 -16.44 1.84 10.69
C ARG A 141 -15.81 1.82 12.09
N GLN A 142 -16.61 2.05 13.13
CA GLN A 142 -16.11 2.08 14.52
C GLN A 142 -15.85 0.67 15.09
N THR A 143 -16.39 -0.35 14.45
CA THR A 143 -16.48 -1.73 14.95
C THR A 143 -15.77 -2.73 14.05
N ALA A 144 -15.45 -2.36 12.81
CA ALA A 144 -14.81 -3.23 11.81
C ALA A 144 -13.52 -3.91 12.27
N LEU A 145 -12.75 -3.28 13.17
CA LEU A 145 -11.52 -3.85 13.71
C LEU A 145 -11.67 -4.38 15.14
N LEU A 146 -12.89 -4.51 15.64
CA LEU A 146 -13.15 -5.01 16.98
C LEU A 146 -13.48 -6.50 16.98
N ASN A 147 -14.09 -7.06 15.93
CA ASN A 147 -14.38 -8.49 15.88
C ASN A 147 -13.08 -9.32 15.94
N PRO A 148 -12.83 -10.12 17.00
CA PRO A 148 -11.57 -10.84 17.13
C PRO A 148 -11.54 -12.08 16.24
N ALA A 149 -10.38 -12.36 15.65
CA ALA A 149 -10.14 -13.56 14.86
C ALA A 149 -10.25 -14.86 15.68
N HIS A 150 -10.08 -14.79 17.01
CA HIS A 150 -10.14 -15.93 17.91
C HIS A 150 -10.81 -15.55 19.24
N ARG A 151 -11.71 -16.38 19.77
CA ARG A 151 -12.43 -16.07 21.03
C ARG A 151 -11.61 -16.30 22.30
N ILE A 152 -10.62 -17.20 22.28
CA ILE A 152 -9.77 -17.48 23.47
C ILE A 152 -8.62 -16.47 23.57
N LEU A 153 -8.11 -16.01 22.43
CA LEU A 153 -7.03 -15.02 22.33
C LEU A 153 -7.54 -13.87 21.45
N PRO A 154 -8.39 -12.98 22.00
CA PRO A 154 -9.09 -11.99 21.20
C PRO A 154 -8.26 -10.71 21.02
N ASP A 155 -7.00 -10.87 20.62
CA ASP A 155 -5.97 -9.82 20.51
C ASP A 155 -5.69 -9.38 19.06
N CYS A 156 -6.22 -10.11 18.09
CA CYS A 156 -6.07 -9.82 16.67
C CYS A 156 -7.45 -9.64 16.02
N PRO A 157 -7.72 -8.48 15.38
CA PRO A 157 -8.93 -8.27 14.60
C PRO A 157 -9.07 -9.27 13.44
N LEU A 158 -10.30 -9.70 13.18
CA LEU A 158 -10.63 -10.65 12.13
C LEU A 158 -10.23 -10.16 10.72
N PRO A 159 -10.46 -8.89 10.33
CA PRO A 159 -9.99 -8.42 9.01
C PRO A 159 -8.47 -8.41 8.87
N SER A 160 -7.73 -8.15 9.95
CA SER A 160 -6.26 -8.18 9.95
C SER A 160 -5.73 -9.60 9.78
N TYR A 161 -6.32 -10.56 10.49
CA TYR A 161 -6.02 -11.99 10.30
C TYR A 161 -6.36 -12.46 8.87
N LYS A 162 -7.56 -12.16 8.37
CA LYS A 162 -7.98 -12.53 7.01
C LYS A 162 -7.08 -11.92 5.94
N SER A 163 -6.65 -10.66 6.11
CA SER A 163 -5.67 -10.01 5.23
C SER A 163 -4.32 -10.75 5.24
N THR A 164 -3.83 -11.14 6.42
CA THR A 164 -2.57 -11.91 6.55
C THR A 164 -2.67 -13.27 5.86
N VAL A 165 -3.78 -13.98 6.04
CA VAL A 165 -4.07 -15.26 5.39
C VAL A 165 -4.15 -15.12 3.86
N SER A 166 -4.78 -14.05 3.37
CA SER A 166 -4.83 -13.72 1.95
C SER A 166 -3.44 -13.37 1.38
N ALA A 167 -2.63 -12.62 2.11
CA ALA A 167 -1.25 -12.31 1.73
C ALA A 167 -0.39 -13.59 1.64
N LEU A 168 -0.52 -14.50 2.61
CA LEU A 168 0.15 -15.81 2.60
C LEU A 168 -0.27 -16.65 1.39
N ALA A 169 -1.56 -16.69 1.07
CA ALA A 169 -2.05 -17.37 -0.13
C ALA A 169 -1.40 -16.80 -1.40
N GLY A 170 -1.29 -15.47 -1.52
CA GLY A 170 -0.62 -14.82 -2.64
C GLY A 170 0.90 -15.10 -2.71
N ALA A 171 1.58 -15.11 -1.57
CA ALA A 171 3.03 -15.35 -1.51
C ALA A 171 3.40 -16.82 -1.76
N MET A 172 2.54 -17.75 -1.34
CA MET A 172 2.76 -19.19 -1.53
C MET A 172 2.33 -19.67 -2.91
N PHE A 173 1.36 -18.99 -3.52
CA PHE A 173 0.79 -19.35 -4.82
C PHE A 173 0.72 -18.10 -5.71
N PRO A 174 1.88 -17.59 -6.18
CA PRO A 174 1.94 -16.38 -7.01
C PRO A 174 1.19 -16.53 -8.33
N SER A 175 1.10 -15.43 -9.08
CA SER A 175 0.48 -15.44 -10.41
C SER A 175 1.12 -16.46 -11.34
N ASP A 176 2.45 -16.50 -11.44
CA ASP A 176 3.20 -17.45 -12.27
C ASP A 176 3.36 -18.86 -11.68
N TRP A 177 2.52 -19.23 -10.71
CA TRP A 177 2.54 -20.55 -10.10
C TRP A 177 1.96 -21.61 -11.04
N SER A 178 2.81 -22.57 -11.44
CA SER A 178 2.49 -23.63 -12.40
C SER A 178 2.79 -25.06 -11.91
N GLY A 179 3.19 -25.20 -10.64
CA GLY A 179 3.51 -26.50 -10.01
C GLY A 179 2.42 -26.97 -9.05
N ASP A 180 2.62 -28.14 -8.43
CA ASP A 180 1.72 -28.66 -7.38
C ASP A 180 2.13 -28.19 -5.98
N GLU A 181 3.38 -27.76 -5.79
CA GLU A 181 3.93 -27.39 -4.49
C GLU A 181 3.80 -25.89 -4.20
N ALA A 182 3.44 -25.56 -2.96
CA ALA A 182 3.43 -24.19 -2.47
C ALA A 182 4.85 -23.60 -2.44
N GLN A 183 5.01 -22.37 -2.94
CA GLN A 183 6.25 -21.63 -2.74
C GLN A 183 6.41 -21.23 -1.27
N LYS A 184 7.66 -21.15 -0.83
CA LYS A 184 7.96 -20.67 0.52
C LYS A 184 7.74 -19.15 0.59
N PRO A 185 6.93 -18.64 1.53
CA PRO A 185 6.73 -17.21 1.69
C PRO A 185 7.94 -16.57 2.38
N TYR A 186 8.33 -15.38 1.93
CA TYR A 186 9.44 -14.58 2.45
C TYR A 186 8.94 -13.24 2.96
N LEU A 187 9.52 -12.78 4.06
CA LEU A 187 9.38 -11.41 4.54
C LEU A 187 10.50 -10.58 3.93
N LEU A 188 10.16 -9.71 2.98
CA LEU A 188 11.04 -8.66 2.47
C LEU A 188 11.01 -7.49 3.45
N LEU A 189 12.18 -7.08 3.94
CA LEU A 189 12.36 -5.83 4.67
C LEU A 189 13.09 -4.86 3.75
N PHE A 190 12.48 -3.72 3.45
CA PHE A 190 13.04 -2.65 2.64
C PHE A 190 13.13 -1.38 3.48
N THR A 191 14.23 -0.64 3.36
CA THR A 191 14.39 0.65 4.00
C THR A 191 15.27 1.57 3.16
N PHE A 192 15.23 2.87 3.40
CA PHE A 192 16.11 3.82 2.74
C PHE A 192 16.57 4.92 3.68
N SER A 193 17.77 5.44 3.43
CA SER A 193 18.44 6.47 4.23
C SER A 193 19.10 7.52 3.33
N PRO A 194 19.44 8.72 3.84
CA PRO A 194 19.34 9.19 5.23
C PRO A 194 17.98 9.85 5.55
N VAL A 195 17.34 9.44 6.66
CA VAL A 195 16.07 10.07 7.11
C VAL A 195 16.32 11.29 7.98
N GLN A 196 17.07 11.10 9.08
CA GLN A 196 17.26 12.14 10.09
C GLN A 196 18.03 13.33 9.54
N GLU A 197 19.13 13.08 8.81
CA GLU A 197 19.94 14.17 8.26
C GLU A 197 19.22 14.95 7.15
N PHE A 198 18.32 14.30 6.41
CA PHE A 198 17.47 14.97 5.43
C PHE A 198 16.49 15.95 6.11
N ILE A 199 15.83 15.53 7.19
CA ILE A 199 14.91 16.39 7.95
C ILE A 199 15.65 17.50 8.71
N LYS A 200 16.82 17.20 9.29
CA LYS A 200 17.62 18.18 10.05
C LYS A 200 18.19 19.30 9.18
N ALA A 201 18.30 19.10 7.86
CA ALA A 201 18.76 20.13 6.93
C ALA A 201 17.78 21.30 6.78
N SER A 202 16.55 21.17 7.29
CA SER A 202 15.50 22.19 7.26
C SER A 202 15.85 23.43 8.08
N ARG A 203 15.63 24.63 7.51
CA ARG A 203 15.85 25.91 8.20
C ARG A 203 14.56 26.58 8.66
N LYS A 204 13.43 26.23 8.04
CA LYS A 204 12.09 26.72 8.37
C LYS A 204 11.15 25.56 8.68
N PHE A 205 10.05 25.85 9.38
CA PHE A 205 9.00 24.86 9.64
C PHE A 205 8.40 24.29 8.34
N ALA A 206 8.25 25.13 7.31
CA ALA A 206 7.81 24.68 5.98
C ALA A 206 8.78 23.64 5.39
N ASP A 207 10.09 23.88 5.46
CA ASP A 207 11.11 22.93 5.00
C ASP A 207 11.06 21.62 5.80
N PHE A 208 10.86 21.71 7.11
CA PHE A 208 10.76 20.54 8.01
C PHE A 208 9.53 19.69 7.67
N TRP A 209 8.38 20.34 7.48
CA TRP A 209 7.16 19.68 7.06
C TRP A 209 7.31 19.06 5.67
N SER A 210 7.83 19.79 4.69
CA SER A 210 8.03 19.29 3.33
C SER A 210 9.02 18.13 3.28
N GLY A 211 10.10 18.19 4.06
CA GLY A 211 11.07 17.10 4.18
C GLY A 211 10.44 15.84 4.78
N SER A 212 9.67 15.99 5.85
CA SER A 212 8.94 14.88 6.48
C SER A 212 7.86 14.30 5.55
N TYR A 213 7.14 15.16 4.84
CA TYR A 213 6.10 14.76 3.89
C TYR A 213 6.70 14.06 2.67
N MET A 214 7.84 14.51 2.16
CA MET A 214 8.54 13.87 1.06
C MET A 214 8.92 12.42 1.40
N LEU A 215 9.46 12.18 2.60
CA LEU A 215 9.77 10.83 3.08
C LEU A 215 8.53 9.94 3.19
N HIS A 216 7.45 10.48 3.75
CA HIS A 216 6.15 9.82 3.80
C HIS A 216 5.63 9.47 2.41
N TYR A 217 5.71 10.41 1.46
CA TYR A 217 5.25 10.25 0.08
C TYR A 217 6.05 9.17 -0.65
N LEU A 218 7.39 9.22 -0.57
CA LEU A 218 8.26 8.20 -1.17
C LEU A 218 7.91 6.80 -0.62
N SER A 219 7.80 6.66 0.71
CA SER A 219 7.43 5.39 1.32
C SER A 219 6.04 4.91 0.90
N ALA A 220 5.03 5.79 0.91
CA ALA A 220 3.68 5.45 0.49
C ALA A 220 3.63 5.00 -0.98
N ARG A 221 4.42 5.62 -1.86
CA ARG A 221 4.54 5.23 -3.27
C ARG A 221 5.22 3.87 -3.45
N LEU A 222 6.25 3.56 -2.67
CA LEU A 222 6.88 2.23 -2.67
C LEU A 222 5.91 1.16 -2.15
N CYS A 223 5.19 1.44 -1.06
CA CYS A 223 4.12 0.56 -0.58
C CYS A 223 3.04 0.34 -1.64
N TRP A 224 2.62 1.41 -2.33
CA TRP A 224 1.65 1.34 -3.41
C TRP A 224 2.14 0.44 -4.55
N ARG A 225 3.42 0.54 -4.92
CA ARG A 225 4.03 -0.33 -5.94
C ARG A 225 3.94 -1.81 -5.54
N ILE A 226 4.26 -2.14 -4.29
CA ILE A 226 4.12 -3.51 -3.78
C ILE A 226 2.65 -3.96 -3.83
N ALA A 227 1.73 -3.08 -3.43
CA ALA A 227 0.31 -3.36 -3.43
C ALA A 227 -0.24 -3.63 -4.85
N GLN A 228 0.26 -2.93 -5.87
CA GLN A 228 -0.10 -3.18 -7.26
C GLN A 228 0.38 -4.55 -7.74
N ASP A 229 1.59 -4.95 -7.35
CA ASP A 229 2.22 -6.19 -7.82
C ASP A 229 1.69 -7.44 -7.08
N TYR A 230 1.46 -7.35 -5.75
CA TYR A 230 1.13 -8.49 -4.89
C TYR A 230 -0.20 -8.37 -4.16
N GLY A 231 -0.92 -7.26 -4.29
CA GLY A 231 -2.11 -6.92 -3.51
C GLY A 231 -1.79 -6.11 -2.25
N PRO A 232 -2.73 -5.29 -1.76
CA PRO A 232 -2.49 -4.35 -0.66
C PRO A 232 -2.30 -5.01 0.70
N ASP A 233 -2.77 -6.24 0.88
CA ASP A 233 -2.53 -7.05 2.08
C ASP A 233 -1.09 -7.60 2.17
N ALA A 234 -0.32 -7.58 1.07
CA ALA A 234 1.05 -8.08 1.04
C ALA A 234 1.98 -7.18 1.85
N VAL A 235 1.66 -5.89 2.03
CA VAL A 235 2.43 -4.99 2.89
C VAL A 235 1.99 -5.17 4.34
N ILE A 236 2.88 -5.75 5.15
CA ILE A 236 2.63 -6.07 6.56
C ILE A 236 2.84 -4.83 7.44
N THR A 237 3.86 -4.02 7.15
CA THR A 237 4.12 -2.77 7.87
C THR A 237 4.73 -1.75 6.91
N PRO A 238 4.23 -0.51 6.86
CA PRO A 238 3.03 -0.02 7.57
C PRO A 238 1.74 -0.65 7.00
N SER A 239 0.68 -0.71 7.81
CA SER A 239 -0.66 -1.08 7.31
C SER A 239 -1.14 -0.04 6.30
N LEU A 240 -1.60 -0.51 5.13
CA LEU A 240 -2.15 0.35 4.09
C LEU A 240 -3.64 0.67 4.29
N TRP A 241 -4.32 -0.11 5.14
CA TRP A 241 -5.76 -0.01 5.32
C TRP A 241 -6.13 1.31 6.01
N GLY A 242 -7.04 2.07 5.39
CA GLY A 242 -7.56 3.33 5.93
C GLY A 242 -6.57 4.49 5.95
N GLN A 243 -5.43 4.37 5.27
CA GLN A 243 -4.46 5.46 5.13
C GLN A 243 -4.90 6.42 4.02
N GLU A 244 -5.10 7.69 4.32
CA GLU A 244 -5.69 8.65 3.36
C GLU A 244 -4.92 8.78 2.04
N ILE A 245 -3.58 8.72 2.07
CA ILE A 245 -2.78 8.75 0.84
C ILE A 245 -2.99 7.50 -0.01
N ILE A 246 -3.16 6.33 0.61
CA ILE A 246 -3.47 5.08 -0.09
C ILE A 246 -4.89 5.13 -0.63
N ASP A 247 -5.85 5.63 0.14
CA ASP A 247 -7.23 5.81 -0.30
C ASP A 247 -7.32 6.79 -1.49
N ALA A 248 -6.51 7.86 -1.49
CA ALA A 248 -6.42 8.80 -2.62
C ALA A 248 -5.82 8.14 -3.87
N LEU A 249 -4.78 7.31 -3.72
CA LEU A 249 -4.21 6.53 -4.82
C LEU A 249 -5.20 5.50 -5.34
N LEU A 250 -5.95 4.86 -4.44
CA LEU A 250 -6.98 3.88 -4.77
C LEU A 250 -8.11 4.49 -5.59
N VAL A 251 -8.61 5.67 -5.20
CA VAL A 251 -9.64 6.39 -5.99
C VAL A 251 -9.08 6.86 -7.33
N LYS A 252 -7.78 7.22 -7.40
CA LYS A 252 -7.16 7.58 -8.67
C LYS A 252 -7.10 6.38 -9.63
N GLU A 253 -6.84 5.18 -9.11
CA GLU A 253 -6.80 3.93 -9.89
C GLU A 253 -8.22 3.43 -10.25
N TYR A 254 -9.17 3.50 -9.29
CA TYR A 254 -10.56 3.08 -9.43
C TYR A 254 -11.51 4.23 -9.07
N PRO A 255 -11.80 5.15 -10.01
CA PRO A 255 -12.62 6.34 -9.75
C PRO A 255 -14.03 6.02 -9.22
N ASP A 256 -14.60 4.88 -9.59
CA ASP A 256 -15.89 4.37 -9.15
C ASP A 256 -15.95 4.13 -7.63
N PHE A 257 -14.82 3.82 -6.98
CA PHE A 257 -14.77 3.63 -5.52
C PHE A 257 -15.06 4.92 -4.74
N THR A 258 -15.09 6.08 -5.41
CA THR A 258 -15.46 7.36 -4.79
C THR A 258 -16.81 7.28 -4.07
N CYS A 259 -17.77 6.49 -4.58
CA CYS A 259 -19.10 6.36 -3.98
C CYS A 259 -19.04 5.79 -2.55
N GLU A 260 -18.11 4.87 -2.27
CA GLU A 260 -17.96 4.22 -0.96
C GLU A 260 -17.43 5.18 0.12
N PHE A 261 -16.63 6.16 -0.30
CA PHE A 261 -16.15 7.21 0.58
C PHE A 261 -17.23 8.26 0.88
N GLY A 262 -18.10 8.56 -0.08
CA GLY A 262 -19.09 9.64 0.01
C GLY A 262 -18.42 10.98 0.33
N ALA A 263 -18.92 11.69 1.34
CA ALA A 263 -18.34 12.95 1.83
C ALA A 263 -16.93 12.81 2.47
N ARG A 264 -16.39 11.59 2.55
CA ARG A 264 -15.08 11.27 3.14
C ARG A 264 -14.00 10.99 2.12
N ASN A 265 -14.25 11.31 0.84
CA ASN A 265 -13.22 11.22 -0.17
C ASN A 265 -12.00 12.08 0.24
N PRO A 266 -10.79 11.51 0.37
CA PRO A 266 -9.63 12.22 0.90
C PRO A 266 -9.28 13.48 0.10
N ALA A 267 -9.28 13.38 -1.23
CA ALA A 267 -8.94 14.50 -2.12
C ALA A 267 -9.97 15.64 -2.02
N SER A 268 -11.25 15.30 -2.00
CA SER A 268 -12.33 16.28 -1.81
C SER A 268 -12.24 16.98 -0.46
N GLN A 269 -11.95 16.24 0.62
CA GLN A 269 -11.80 16.84 1.95
C GLN A 269 -10.57 17.75 2.06
N PHE A 270 -9.48 17.39 1.41
CA PHE A 270 -8.27 18.22 1.35
C PHE A 270 -8.52 19.52 0.58
N ASN A 271 -9.13 19.44 -0.61
CA ASN A 271 -9.43 20.61 -1.44
C ASN A 271 -10.46 21.54 -0.79
N ALA A 272 -11.40 20.99 -0.02
CA ALA A 272 -12.36 21.76 0.77
C ALA A 272 -11.79 22.28 2.10
N PHE A 273 -10.52 21.99 2.42
CA PHE A 273 -9.87 22.32 3.68
C PHE A 273 -10.59 21.78 4.93
N THR A 274 -11.37 20.71 4.80
CA THR A 274 -12.11 20.07 5.91
C THR A 274 -11.30 18.99 6.62
N SER A 275 -10.26 18.44 5.97
CA SER A 275 -9.25 17.55 6.57
C SER A 275 -7.84 17.95 6.15
N ARG A 276 -6.89 17.78 7.07
CA ARG A 276 -5.43 17.95 6.82
C ARG A 276 -4.67 16.63 6.84
N SER A 277 -5.37 15.51 6.91
CA SER A 277 -4.73 14.20 7.08
C SER A 277 -3.93 13.78 5.83
N LEU A 278 -4.38 14.12 4.61
CA LEU A 278 -3.55 14.05 3.40
C LEU A 278 -2.25 14.88 3.43
N SER A 279 -2.15 15.89 4.29
CA SER A 279 -0.90 16.67 4.52
C SER A 279 -0.10 16.21 5.74
N THR A 280 -0.53 15.13 6.40
CA THR A 280 0.13 14.60 7.59
C THR A 280 1.05 13.44 7.21
N ALA A 281 2.34 13.57 7.53
CA ALA A 281 3.32 12.53 7.28
C ALA A 281 3.15 11.38 8.29
N GLY A 282 2.78 10.19 7.82
CA GLY A 282 2.53 9.02 8.67
C GLY A 282 3.24 7.72 8.27
N PHE A 283 3.86 7.67 7.09
CA PHE A 283 4.53 6.45 6.62
C PHE A 283 6.00 6.45 7.06
N PRO A 284 6.48 5.36 7.68
CA PRO A 284 7.89 5.20 8.02
C PRO A 284 8.73 4.95 6.76
N ASN A 285 10.04 5.09 6.84
CA ASN A 285 10.96 4.73 5.76
C ASN A 285 11.24 3.20 5.67
N THR A 286 10.67 2.41 6.57
CA THR A 286 10.84 0.95 6.64
C THR A 286 9.55 0.27 6.25
N ILE A 287 9.66 -0.64 5.28
CA ILE A 287 8.56 -1.36 4.67
C ILE A 287 8.83 -2.85 4.83
N THR A 288 7.82 -3.60 5.26
CA THR A 288 7.87 -5.06 5.30
C THR A 288 6.76 -5.62 4.45
N ALA A 289 7.08 -6.59 3.60
CA ALA A 289 6.14 -7.19 2.66
C ALA A 289 6.31 -8.70 2.60
N LEU A 290 5.20 -9.39 2.46
CA LEU A 290 5.13 -10.83 2.30
C LEU A 290 5.09 -11.18 0.81
N VAL A 291 6.09 -11.92 0.36
CA VAL A 291 6.29 -12.18 -1.07
C VAL A 291 6.77 -13.61 -1.33
N PRO A 292 6.61 -14.12 -2.55
CA PRO A 292 7.19 -15.41 -2.93
C PRO A 292 8.72 -15.35 -2.89
N LYS A 293 9.36 -16.45 -2.49
CA LYS A 293 10.83 -16.61 -2.41
C LYS A 293 11.54 -16.06 -3.65
N ASP A 294 11.13 -16.52 -4.83
CA ASP A 294 11.86 -16.26 -6.06
C ASP A 294 11.67 -14.83 -6.59
N LYS A 295 10.73 -14.09 -5.98
CA LYS A 295 10.44 -12.70 -6.33
C LYS A 295 11.03 -11.69 -5.36
N ALA A 296 11.46 -12.11 -4.16
CA ALA A 296 11.83 -11.19 -3.10
C ALA A 296 13.03 -10.27 -3.47
N ILE A 297 14.08 -10.83 -4.08
CA ILE A 297 15.25 -10.04 -4.51
C ILE A 297 14.90 -9.11 -5.67
N ALA A 298 14.14 -9.61 -6.65
CA ALA A 298 13.70 -8.82 -7.80
C ALA A 298 12.83 -7.65 -7.38
N LEU A 299 11.90 -7.85 -6.42
CA LEU A 299 11.09 -6.78 -5.84
C LEU A 299 11.97 -5.76 -5.11
N GLY A 300 12.92 -6.21 -4.28
CA GLY A 300 13.85 -5.31 -3.61
C GLY A 300 14.56 -4.37 -4.59
N GLN A 301 15.12 -4.91 -5.67
CA GLN A 301 15.76 -4.14 -6.74
C GLN A 301 14.78 -3.21 -7.47
N ALA A 302 13.56 -3.68 -7.75
CA ALA A 302 12.53 -2.85 -8.36
C ALA A 302 12.15 -1.65 -7.49
N LEU A 303 12.06 -1.82 -6.16
CA LEU A 303 11.79 -0.73 -5.23
C LEU A 303 12.97 0.26 -5.11
N GLN A 304 14.22 -0.22 -5.20
CA GLN A 304 15.38 0.67 -5.27
C GLN A 304 15.30 1.58 -6.51
N LYS A 305 14.93 1.00 -7.66
CA LYS A 305 14.74 1.73 -8.91
C LYS A 305 13.56 2.70 -8.83
N GLU A 306 12.40 2.25 -8.35
CA GLU A 306 11.19 3.09 -8.19
C GLU A 306 11.47 4.30 -7.28
N LEU A 307 12.16 4.10 -6.15
CA LEU A 307 12.56 5.20 -5.26
C LEU A 307 13.40 6.24 -6.00
N LYS A 308 14.40 5.76 -6.76
CA LYS A 308 15.29 6.62 -7.54
C LYS A 308 14.52 7.37 -8.62
N ASP A 309 13.66 6.68 -9.36
CA ASP A 309 12.90 7.24 -10.47
C ASP A 309 11.93 8.33 -9.97
N ILE A 310 11.16 8.07 -8.91
CA ILE A 310 10.26 9.06 -8.30
C ILE A 310 11.04 10.31 -7.84
N TRP A 311 12.15 10.11 -7.12
CA TRP A 311 12.97 11.21 -6.63
C TRP A 311 13.56 12.05 -7.77
N CYS A 312 14.12 11.37 -8.78
CA CYS A 312 14.68 12.03 -9.95
C CYS A 312 13.63 12.83 -10.72
N ASP A 313 12.43 12.30 -10.86
CA ASP A 313 11.36 12.95 -11.62
C ASP A 313 10.80 14.16 -10.89
N ILE A 314 10.67 14.11 -9.56
CA ILE A 314 10.34 15.29 -8.74
C ILE A 314 11.44 16.34 -8.89
N ALA A 315 12.71 15.95 -8.73
CA ALA A 315 13.83 16.89 -8.78
C ALA A 315 14.00 17.55 -10.15
N LYS A 316 13.74 16.81 -11.25
CA LYS A 316 13.71 17.38 -12.60
C LYS A 316 12.59 18.39 -12.74
N GLN A 317 11.37 18.06 -12.32
CA GLN A 317 10.23 18.98 -12.40
C GLN A 317 10.49 20.26 -11.61
N VAL A 318 11.02 20.16 -10.39
CA VAL A 318 11.40 21.32 -9.57
C VAL A 318 12.48 22.15 -10.27
N ARG A 319 13.51 21.52 -10.84
CA ARG A 319 14.56 22.23 -11.56
C ARG A 319 14.01 23.01 -12.76
N GLU A 320 13.15 22.39 -13.56
CA GLU A 320 12.58 23.05 -14.74
C GLU A 320 11.60 24.18 -14.35
N ASP A 321 10.82 24.01 -13.27
CA ASP A 321 9.97 25.08 -12.72
C ASP A 321 10.80 26.27 -12.22
N ILE A 322 11.92 26.03 -11.50
CA ILE A 322 12.85 27.09 -11.09
C ILE A 322 13.41 27.84 -12.31
N LYS A 323 13.85 27.11 -13.34
CA LYS A 323 14.36 27.73 -14.58
C LYS A 323 13.32 28.62 -15.23
N HIS A 324 12.11 28.10 -15.39
CA HIS A 324 11.01 28.84 -16.00
C HIS A 324 10.73 30.14 -15.24
N ARG A 325 10.56 30.05 -13.91
CA ARG A 325 10.27 31.22 -13.06
C ARG A 325 11.39 32.26 -13.08
N VAL A 326 12.66 31.83 -13.10
CA VAL A 326 13.79 32.76 -13.17
C VAL A 326 13.83 33.49 -14.51
N ILE A 327 13.61 32.78 -15.63
CA ILE A 327 13.58 33.38 -16.97
C ILE A 327 12.40 34.36 -17.10
N GLU A 328 11.22 33.95 -16.65
CA GLU A 328 10.01 34.79 -16.63
C GLU A 328 10.24 36.05 -15.78
N HIS A 329 10.77 35.90 -14.56
CA HIS A 329 11.06 37.03 -13.67
C HIS A 329 12.07 38.02 -14.26
N LEU A 330 13.15 37.52 -14.89
CA LEU A 330 14.15 38.36 -15.56
C LEU A 330 13.59 39.06 -16.79
N SER A 331 12.63 38.45 -17.48
CA SER A 331 11.98 39.03 -18.66
C SER A 331 10.97 40.11 -18.26
N ASP A 332 10.19 39.87 -17.21
CA ASP A 332 9.13 40.78 -16.74
C ASP A 332 9.68 42.03 -16.04
N LYS A 333 10.65 41.85 -15.14
CA LYS A 333 11.26 42.94 -14.37
C LYS A 333 12.38 43.65 -15.11
N GLY A 334 12.96 43.01 -16.11
CA GLY A 334 14.16 43.48 -16.77
C GLY A 334 15.42 43.18 -15.96
N PHE A 335 16.45 42.77 -16.70
CA PHE A 335 17.73 42.30 -16.15
C PHE A 335 18.37 43.28 -15.14
N ASP A 336 18.45 44.56 -15.48
CA ASP A 336 19.12 45.56 -14.64
C ASP A 336 18.34 45.89 -13.36
N GLU A 337 17.01 45.79 -13.36
CA GLU A 337 16.20 45.96 -12.15
C GLU A 337 16.47 44.81 -11.19
N VAL A 338 16.47 43.57 -11.69
CA VAL A 338 16.77 42.37 -10.87
C VAL A 338 18.21 42.43 -10.35
N TRP A 339 19.19 42.80 -11.17
CA TRP A 339 20.57 42.93 -10.74
C TRP A 339 20.74 43.92 -9.58
N LYS A 340 20.09 45.10 -9.63
CA LYS A 340 20.12 46.09 -8.54
C LYS A 340 19.62 45.54 -7.21
N THR A 341 18.69 44.58 -7.22
CA THR A 341 18.22 43.94 -5.98
C THR A 341 19.21 42.93 -5.41
N LEU A 342 20.17 42.46 -6.22
CA LEU A 342 21.10 41.40 -5.87
C LEU A 342 22.53 41.91 -5.62
N GLU A 343 22.92 43.05 -6.19
CA GLU A 343 24.32 43.53 -6.18
C GLU A 343 24.88 43.70 -4.76
N ASP A 344 24.06 44.14 -3.81
CA ASP A 344 24.44 44.32 -2.40
C ASP A 344 24.67 42.99 -1.66
N LEU A 345 24.25 41.85 -2.22
CA LEU A 345 24.48 40.52 -1.65
C LEU A 345 25.88 39.97 -1.95
N PHE A 346 26.61 40.59 -2.88
CA PHE A 346 27.88 40.10 -3.37
C PHE A 346 29.00 41.13 -3.14
N PRO A 347 30.26 40.68 -2.93
CA PRO A 347 31.41 41.58 -2.89
C PRO A 347 31.55 42.36 -4.21
N ALA A 348 31.85 43.67 -4.11
CA ALA A 348 32.03 44.54 -5.29
C ALA A 348 33.09 44.04 -6.28
N THR A 349 34.11 43.30 -5.80
CA THR A 349 35.15 42.69 -6.62
C THR A 349 34.63 41.62 -7.57
N ASP A 350 33.46 41.03 -7.29
CA ASP A 350 32.91 39.89 -8.01
C ASP A 350 31.64 40.26 -8.80
N HIS A 351 31.21 41.53 -8.76
CA HIS A 351 29.98 42.03 -9.40
C HIS A 351 29.91 41.69 -10.89
N ASP A 352 30.98 41.96 -11.65
CA ASP A 352 31.02 41.66 -13.08
C ASP A 352 30.83 40.16 -13.37
N THR A 353 31.42 39.30 -12.53
CA THR A 353 31.30 37.84 -12.64
C THR A 353 29.86 37.40 -12.39
N TYR A 354 29.26 37.80 -11.27
CA TYR A 354 27.89 37.40 -10.92
C TYR A 354 26.85 38.02 -11.85
N LYS A 355 27.06 39.25 -12.33
CA LYS A 355 26.19 39.88 -13.34
C LYS A 355 26.22 39.10 -14.64
N LYS A 356 27.40 38.66 -15.09
CA LYS A 356 27.54 37.80 -16.28
C LYS A 356 26.85 36.44 -16.10
N GLU A 357 26.99 35.81 -14.92
CA GLU A 357 26.30 34.55 -14.61
C GLU A 357 24.78 34.71 -14.58
N LEU A 358 24.26 35.80 -14.00
CA LEU A 358 22.82 36.11 -14.05
C LEU A 358 22.33 36.23 -15.51
N GLY A 359 23.14 36.84 -16.38
CA GLY A 359 22.81 36.97 -17.80
C GLY A 359 22.73 35.61 -18.51
N LYS A 360 23.56 34.65 -18.12
CA LYS A 360 23.48 33.27 -18.62
C LYS A 360 22.15 32.60 -18.27
N TYR A 361 21.57 32.87 -17.09
CA TYR A 361 20.33 32.23 -16.66
C TYR A 361 19.10 32.57 -17.50
N GLN A 362 19.15 33.64 -18.30
CA GLN A 362 18.11 33.94 -19.30
C GLN A 362 18.03 32.90 -20.43
N GLN A 363 19.11 32.14 -20.66
CA GLN A 363 19.18 31.12 -21.70
C GLN A 363 18.99 29.73 -21.10
N HIS A 364 18.06 28.94 -21.66
CA HIS A 364 17.77 27.58 -21.18
C HIS A 364 19.00 26.66 -21.12
N GLY A 365 19.98 26.86 -22.02
CA GLY A 365 21.17 26.00 -22.14
C GLY A 365 22.30 26.31 -21.16
N CYS A 366 22.29 27.46 -20.47
CA CYS A 366 23.47 27.95 -19.74
C CYS A 366 23.43 27.67 -18.22
N TRP A 367 22.66 26.68 -17.80
CA TRP A 367 22.57 26.25 -16.39
C TRP A 367 23.67 25.21 -16.09
N GLU A 368 24.90 25.70 -15.89
CA GLU A 368 26.14 24.90 -15.77
C GLU A 368 26.11 23.85 -14.63
N TRP A 369 25.26 24.07 -13.63
CA TRP A 369 25.07 23.15 -12.50
C TRP A 369 24.14 21.96 -12.78
N ASN A 370 23.58 21.82 -14.00
CA ASN A 370 22.73 20.68 -14.37
C ASN A 370 23.40 19.32 -14.08
N LYS A 371 24.70 19.19 -14.40
CA LYS A 371 25.45 17.95 -14.17
C LYS A 371 25.64 17.66 -12.68
N LEU A 372 26.03 18.68 -11.90
CA LEU A 372 26.21 18.55 -10.46
C LEU A 372 24.89 18.20 -9.77
N TRP A 373 23.79 18.85 -10.19
CA TRP A 373 22.44 18.56 -9.71
C TRP A 373 22.06 17.10 -9.99
N ASN A 374 22.25 16.62 -11.21
CA ASN A 374 21.95 15.22 -11.55
C ASN A 374 22.73 14.26 -10.65
N VAL A 375 24.04 14.47 -10.47
CA VAL A 375 24.87 13.62 -9.60
C VAL A 375 24.37 13.61 -8.16
N GLN A 376 23.98 14.76 -7.62
CA GLN A 376 23.44 14.84 -6.25
C GLN A 376 22.10 14.10 -6.12
N ILE A 377 21.20 14.30 -7.07
CA ILE A 377 19.88 13.65 -7.09
C ILE A 377 20.03 12.13 -7.26
N ASP A 378 20.93 11.69 -8.13
CA ASP A 378 21.20 10.27 -8.39
C ASP A 378 21.73 9.51 -7.17
N ASN A 379 22.35 10.21 -6.21
CA ASN A 379 23.01 9.63 -5.04
C ASN A 379 22.37 10.08 -3.71
N THR A 380 21.17 10.66 -3.74
CA THR A 380 20.51 11.17 -2.52
C THR A 380 20.12 10.05 -1.56
N TRP A 381 19.56 8.96 -2.09
CA TRP A 381 19.01 7.87 -1.29
C TRP A 381 19.84 6.61 -1.41
N GLN A 382 20.07 5.97 -0.27
CA GLN A 382 20.67 4.65 -0.16
C GLN A 382 19.60 3.67 0.29
N PRO A 383 19.04 2.86 -0.62
CA PRO A 383 18.07 1.85 -0.28
C PRO A 383 18.73 0.51 0.07
N TYR A 384 18.21 -0.14 1.10
CA TYR A 384 18.67 -1.43 1.62
C TYR A 384 17.49 -2.38 1.69
N PHE A 385 17.70 -3.65 1.34
CA PHE A 385 16.70 -4.67 1.55
C PHE A 385 17.31 -6.02 1.91
N VAL A 386 16.53 -6.81 2.65
CA VAL A 386 16.84 -8.21 2.98
C VAL A 386 15.55 -9.01 2.89
N ALA A 387 15.66 -10.26 2.43
CA ALA A 387 14.53 -11.18 2.37
C ALA A 387 14.80 -12.36 3.30
N VAL A 388 13.86 -12.62 4.21
CA VAL A 388 13.97 -13.67 5.22
C VAL A 388 12.86 -14.69 5.00
N PRO A 389 13.16 -16.01 4.94
CA PRO A 389 12.11 -17.02 4.83
C PRO A 389 11.22 -17.02 6.08
N LEU A 390 9.91 -17.17 5.91
CA LEU A 390 9.04 -17.56 7.02
C LEU A 390 9.18 -19.07 7.27
N GLY A 391 9.26 -19.47 8.54
CA GLY A 391 9.53 -20.85 8.93
C GLY A 391 11.02 -21.22 8.94
N HIS A 392 11.34 -22.49 9.22
CA HIS A 392 12.71 -22.92 9.44
C HIS A 392 13.56 -22.80 8.15
N PRO A 393 14.73 -22.12 8.16
CA PRO A 393 15.49 -21.84 6.93
C PRO A 393 15.99 -23.09 6.19
N GLU A 394 16.35 -24.14 6.94
CA GLU A 394 16.96 -25.38 6.41
C GLU A 394 15.99 -26.52 6.12
N LYS A 395 14.73 -26.43 6.58
CA LYS A 395 13.71 -27.45 6.26
C LYS A 395 12.88 -26.94 5.09
N GLY A 396 12.77 -27.76 4.05
CA GLY A 396 12.02 -27.47 2.81
C GLY A 396 10.52 -27.31 3.01
N HIS A 397 10.00 -27.59 4.21
CA HIS A 397 8.61 -27.39 4.60
C HIS A 397 8.57 -26.53 5.86
N CYS A 398 7.59 -25.61 5.89
CA CYS A 398 7.29 -24.76 7.05
C CYS A 398 6.80 -25.58 8.23
#